data_AF-A0A8C9AJ11-F1
#
_entry.id   AF-A0A8C9AJ11-F1
#
_cell.length_a   1.000
_cell.length_b   1.000
_cell.length_c   1.000
_cell.angle_alpha   90.00
_cell.angle_beta   90.00
_cell.angle_gamma   90.00
#
_symmetry.space_group_name_H-M   'P 1'
#
loop_
_entity.id
_entity.type
_entity.pdbx_description
1 polymer ?
#
loop_
_entity_poly.entity_id
_entity_poly.type
_entity_poly.pdbx_seq_one_letter_code
_entity_poly.pdbx_strand_id
1 'polypeptide(L)'
;MGEFAMEAGLSEVKSELQSRDDLLRIIEMERLQLHTELLKIGEYQNAQENKKRLESSYSPSIKESERKRKELFSVVQEQPNHEKELNKIKSQLQQEEEYHSSEQERMRNEISNLTEELHQKEITIATVMKKAALLERQLKMELEIKEKMLAKQQVSDVRYKAVKTENTHLKGMMGDLDPGRYMSMDFTNREHSRHTSINKLEYENERLRSDLAKLHVNGQSAWTNQNTYEETGSYAYQSQMKMEKNDDRLSQDCEPNGSAMPSLPSLTFQTKEMISPLVSDDEVFPLSPPDISFPASLAAQHFLLEEEKRAKELEKLLNTHIDELQRHTEFTLNKYTKIKQNRHI
;
A
#
# COMPACT_ATOMS: atom_id res chain seq x y z
N MET A 1 -10.79 -155.33 -76.96
CA MET A 1 -9.63 -154.52 -76.54
C MET A 1 -9.80 -153.01 -76.81
N GLY A 2 -11.00 -152.50 -77.14
CA GLY A 2 -11.21 -151.07 -77.47
C GLY A 2 -11.76 -150.18 -76.35
N GLU A 3 -12.44 -150.73 -75.33
CA GLU A 3 -13.06 -149.93 -74.25
C GLU A 3 -12.07 -149.47 -73.18
N PHE A 4 -11.10 -150.31 -72.79
CA PHE A 4 -10.14 -150.00 -71.72
C PHE A 4 -9.17 -148.85 -72.06
N ALA A 5 -8.87 -148.59 -73.33
CA ALA A 5 -7.97 -147.50 -73.73
C ALA A 5 -8.66 -146.12 -73.76
N MET A 6 -9.96 -146.07 -74.09
CA MET A 6 -10.74 -144.83 -74.03
C MET A 6 -11.06 -144.42 -72.59
N GLU A 7 -11.30 -145.39 -71.71
CA GLU A 7 -11.58 -145.13 -70.29
C GLU A 7 -10.35 -144.62 -69.54
N ALA A 8 -9.15 -145.12 -69.87
CA ALA A 8 -7.89 -144.60 -69.32
C ALA A 8 -7.61 -143.15 -69.76
N GLY A 9 -7.81 -142.82 -71.03
CA GLY A 9 -7.63 -141.44 -71.53
C GLY A 9 -8.65 -140.44 -70.96
N LEU A 10 -9.89 -140.87 -70.74
CA LEU A 10 -10.91 -140.06 -70.04
C LEU A 10 -10.55 -139.83 -68.57
N SER A 11 -10.00 -140.84 -67.88
CA SER A 11 -9.54 -140.70 -66.50
C SER A 11 -8.36 -139.75 -66.37
N GLU A 12 -7.44 -139.75 -67.35
CA GLU A 12 -6.29 -138.85 -67.40
C GLU A 12 -6.72 -137.39 -67.59
N VAL A 13 -7.58 -137.12 -68.59
CA VAL A 13 -8.14 -135.76 -68.83
C VAL A 13 -8.93 -135.26 -67.62
N LYS A 14 -9.65 -136.14 -66.91
CA LYS A 14 -10.37 -135.80 -65.67
C LYS A 14 -9.39 -135.43 -64.54
N SER A 15 -8.30 -136.17 -64.39
CA SER A 15 -7.27 -135.88 -63.38
C SER A 15 -6.52 -134.58 -63.66
N GLU A 16 -6.25 -134.28 -64.93
CA GLU A 16 -5.59 -133.04 -65.32
C GLU A 16 -6.52 -131.82 -65.19
N LEU A 17 -7.82 -131.96 -65.52
CA LEU A 17 -8.81 -130.92 -65.26
C LEU A 17 -8.91 -130.62 -63.76
N GLN A 18 -8.95 -131.66 -62.92
CA GLN A 18 -8.94 -131.50 -61.47
C GLN A 18 -7.67 -130.81 -60.97
N SER A 19 -6.50 -131.16 -61.51
CA SER A 19 -5.24 -130.49 -61.16
C SER A 19 -5.21 -129.03 -61.59
N ARG A 20 -5.81 -128.68 -62.74
CA ARG A 20 -5.93 -127.29 -63.20
C ARG A 20 -6.89 -126.49 -62.34
N ASP A 21 -8.01 -127.09 -61.90
CA ASP A 21 -8.95 -126.48 -60.97
C ASP A 21 -8.32 -126.24 -59.59
N ASP A 22 -7.50 -127.18 -59.09
CA ASP A 22 -6.78 -127.02 -57.83
C ASP A 22 -5.70 -125.93 -57.94
N LEU A 23 -4.98 -125.86 -59.07
CA LEU A 23 -4.04 -124.77 -59.34
C LEU A 23 -4.74 -123.40 -59.43
N LEU A 24 -5.88 -123.33 -60.12
CA LEU A 24 -6.70 -122.11 -60.19
C LEU A 24 -7.17 -121.67 -58.80
N ARG A 25 -7.57 -122.62 -57.94
CA ARG A 25 -7.95 -122.35 -56.55
C ARG A 25 -6.80 -121.77 -55.73
N ILE A 26 -5.57 -122.28 -55.93
CA ILE A 26 -4.37 -121.76 -55.27
C ILE A 26 -4.06 -120.33 -55.73
N ILE A 27 -4.07 -120.09 -57.05
CA ILE A 27 -3.80 -118.76 -57.62
C ILE A 27 -4.85 -117.75 -57.14
N GLU A 28 -6.12 -118.15 -57.10
CA GLU A 28 -7.21 -117.30 -56.62
C GLU A 28 -7.02 -116.94 -55.14
N MET A 29 -6.55 -117.89 -54.32
CA MET A 29 -6.23 -117.66 -52.91
C MET A 29 -5.02 -116.73 -52.74
N GLU A 30 -3.96 -116.89 -53.53
CA GLU A 30 -2.80 -115.98 -53.54
C GLU A 30 -3.18 -114.57 -53.98
N ARG A 31 -4.04 -114.42 -54.99
CA ARG A 31 -4.56 -113.13 -55.45
C ARG A 31 -5.30 -112.41 -54.32
N LEU A 32 -6.16 -113.12 -53.60
CA LEU A 32 -6.90 -112.58 -52.45
C LEU A 32 -5.95 -112.20 -51.30
N GLN A 33 -4.92 -113.00 -51.05
CA GLN A 33 -3.91 -112.69 -50.05
C GLN A 33 -3.12 -111.42 -50.40
N LEU A 34 -2.69 -111.27 -51.66
CA LEU A 34 -2.00 -110.06 -52.13
C LEU A 34 -2.89 -108.83 -52.07
N HIS A 35 -4.18 -108.93 -52.41
CA HIS A 35 -5.13 -107.83 -52.22
C HIS A 35 -5.25 -107.40 -50.76
N THR A 36 -5.27 -108.38 -49.84
CA THR A 36 -5.32 -108.12 -48.39
C THR A 36 -4.05 -107.42 -47.91
N GLU A 37 -2.87 -107.87 -48.34
CA GLU A 37 -1.60 -107.22 -47.98
C GLU A 37 -1.45 -105.83 -48.60
N LEU A 38 -1.92 -105.61 -49.84
CA LEU A 38 -1.92 -104.28 -50.46
C LEU A 38 -2.83 -103.28 -49.71
N LEU A 39 -4.02 -103.72 -49.30
CA LEU A 39 -4.91 -102.91 -48.46
C LEU A 39 -4.22 -102.51 -47.16
N LYS A 40 -3.59 -103.49 -46.50
CA LYS A 40 -2.85 -103.29 -45.25
C LYS A 40 -1.69 -102.31 -45.41
N ILE A 41 -0.89 -102.42 -46.48
CA ILE A 41 0.19 -101.47 -46.79
C ILE A 41 -0.35 -100.06 -47.04
N GLY A 42 -1.47 -99.94 -47.76
CA GLY A 42 -2.14 -98.66 -48.01
C GLY A 42 -2.60 -97.97 -46.73
N GLU A 43 -3.17 -98.73 -45.78
CA GLU A 43 -3.56 -98.22 -44.46
C GLU A 43 -2.34 -97.73 -43.65
N TYR A 44 -1.24 -98.48 -43.63
CA TYR A 44 -0.02 -98.06 -42.94
C TYR A 44 0.58 -96.78 -43.54
N GLN A 45 0.63 -96.67 -44.87
CA GLN A 45 1.13 -95.47 -45.54
C GLN A 45 0.24 -94.26 -45.28
N ASN A 46 -1.08 -94.42 -45.34
CA ASN A 46 -2.04 -93.36 -45.05
C ASN A 46 -1.94 -92.89 -43.58
N ALA A 47 -1.83 -93.82 -42.63
CA ALA A 47 -1.65 -93.49 -41.22
C ALA A 47 -0.33 -92.73 -40.98
N GLN A 48 0.75 -93.13 -41.65
CA GLN A 48 2.04 -92.45 -41.54
C GLN A 48 2.01 -91.05 -42.17
N GLU A 49 1.38 -90.89 -43.34
CA GLU A 49 1.23 -89.60 -44.01
C GLU A 49 0.37 -88.64 -43.17
N ASN A 50 -0.75 -89.12 -42.64
CA ASN A 50 -1.60 -88.35 -41.73
C ASN A 50 -0.84 -87.89 -40.49
N LYS A 51 -0.03 -88.76 -39.87
CA LYS A 51 0.83 -88.39 -38.74
C LYS A 51 1.81 -87.27 -39.12
N LYS A 52 2.51 -87.39 -40.26
CA LYS A 52 3.45 -86.36 -40.74
C LYS A 52 2.74 -85.03 -41.04
N ARG A 53 1.54 -85.09 -41.61
CA ARG A 53 0.71 -83.92 -41.95
C ARG A 53 0.25 -83.18 -40.70
N LEU A 54 -0.16 -83.93 -39.66
CA LEU A 54 -0.46 -83.37 -38.34
C LEU A 54 0.78 -82.73 -37.73
N GLU A 55 1.90 -83.45 -37.60
CA GLU A 55 3.12 -82.89 -37.00
C GLU A 55 3.61 -81.64 -37.73
N SER A 56 3.56 -81.62 -39.07
CA SER A 56 3.91 -80.44 -39.87
C SER A 56 2.95 -79.27 -39.65
N SER A 57 1.66 -79.52 -39.45
CA SER A 57 0.64 -78.48 -39.25
C SER A 57 0.70 -77.88 -37.85
N TYR A 58 1.01 -78.69 -36.83
CA TYR A 58 1.09 -78.25 -35.44
C TYR A 58 2.46 -77.68 -35.04
N SER A 59 3.56 -78.08 -35.72
CA SER A 59 4.93 -77.64 -35.40
C SER A 59 5.14 -76.11 -35.41
N PRO A 60 4.63 -75.34 -36.40
CA PRO A 60 4.74 -73.87 -36.38
C PRO A 60 4.00 -73.22 -35.21
N SER A 61 2.78 -73.70 -34.92
CA SER A 61 1.94 -73.18 -33.82
C SER A 61 2.56 -73.44 -32.45
N ILE A 62 3.15 -74.63 -32.25
CA ILE A 62 3.86 -74.98 -31.02
C ILE A 62 5.09 -74.08 -30.82
N LYS A 63 5.91 -73.90 -31.87
CA LYS A 63 7.08 -73.01 -31.82
C LYS A 63 6.70 -71.55 -31.56
N GLU A 64 5.60 -71.07 -32.13
CA GLU A 64 5.10 -69.72 -31.87
C GLU A 64 4.62 -69.56 -30.42
N SER A 65 3.88 -70.54 -29.90
CA SER A 65 3.44 -70.55 -28.49
C SER A 65 4.62 -70.60 -27.51
N GLU A 66 5.69 -71.33 -27.85
CA GLU A 66 6.94 -71.33 -27.09
C GLU A 66 7.68 -69.99 -27.14
N ARG A 67 7.72 -69.31 -28.28
CA ARG A 67 8.30 -67.96 -28.41
C ARG A 67 7.52 -66.96 -27.56
N LYS A 68 6.18 -66.94 -27.67
CA LYS A 68 5.32 -66.07 -26.86
C LYS A 68 5.47 -66.34 -25.36
N ARG A 69 5.63 -67.60 -24.95
CA ARG A 69 5.96 -67.94 -23.56
C ARG A 69 7.29 -67.34 -23.12
N LYS A 70 8.35 -67.47 -23.93
CA LYS A 70 9.67 -66.92 -23.62
C LYS A 70 9.64 -65.39 -23.50
N GLU A 71 8.93 -64.71 -24.40
CA GLU A 71 8.73 -63.26 -24.33
C GLU A 71 7.98 -62.84 -23.06
N LEU A 72 6.88 -63.53 -22.72
CA LEU A 72 6.14 -63.30 -21.47
C LEU A 72 7.02 -63.51 -20.24
N PHE A 73 7.83 -64.57 -20.20
CA PHE A 73 8.77 -64.80 -19.10
C PHE A 73 9.80 -63.68 -18.97
N SER A 74 10.33 -63.16 -20.08
CA SER A 74 11.25 -62.01 -20.06
C SER A 74 10.57 -60.77 -19.49
N VAL A 75 9.34 -60.47 -19.93
CA VAL A 75 8.57 -59.31 -19.45
C VAL A 75 8.22 -59.43 -17.97
N VAL A 76 7.80 -60.62 -17.52
CA VAL A 76 7.49 -60.87 -16.09
C VAL A 76 8.75 -60.76 -15.23
N GLN A 77 9.92 -61.14 -15.75
CA GLN A 77 11.19 -61.00 -15.04
C GLN A 77 11.61 -59.52 -14.89
N GLU A 78 11.26 -58.65 -15.85
CA GLU A 78 11.53 -57.20 -15.79
C GLU A 78 10.48 -56.42 -14.98
N GLN A 79 9.26 -56.95 -14.81
CA GLN A 79 8.18 -56.36 -14.01
C GLN A 79 8.63 -55.84 -12.62
N PRO A 80 9.38 -56.59 -11.78
CA PRO A 80 9.83 -56.09 -10.48
C PRO A 80 10.83 -54.92 -10.59
N ASN A 81 11.58 -54.79 -11.68
CA ASN A 81 12.44 -53.63 -11.91
C ASN A 81 11.59 -52.41 -12.27
N HIS A 82 10.61 -52.54 -13.16
CA HIS A 82 9.67 -51.47 -13.47
C HIS A 82 8.88 -51.02 -12.24
N GLU A 83 8.47 -51.94 -11.39
CA GLU A 83 7.76 -51.62 -10.13
C GLU A 83 8.66 -50.85 -9.15
N LYS A 84 9.95 -51.22 -9.05
CA LYS A 84 10.93 -50.46 -8.26
C LYS A 84 11.14 -49.05 -8.81
N GLU A 85 11.25 -48.90 -10.13
CA GLU A 85 11.39 -47.59 -10.77
C GLU A 85 10.15 -46.73 -10.56
N LEU A 86 8.95 -47.28 -10.72
CA LEU A 86 7.69 -46.59 -10.44
C LEU A 86 7.60 -46.15 -8.98
N ASN A 87 7.96 -47.01 -8.03
CA ASN A 87 7.98 -46.67 -6.61
C ASN A 87 9.01 -45.59 -6.29
N LYS A 88 10.17 -45.60 -6.95
CA LYS A 88 11.19 -44.56 -6.83
C LYS A 88 10.68 -43.21 -7.35
N ILE A 89 10.08 -43.19 -8.55
CA ILE A 89 9.50 -41.97 -9.14
C ILE A 89 8.38 -41.44 -8.23
N LYS A 90 7.51 -42.32 -7.73
CA LYS A 90 6.41 -41.94 -6.83
C LYS A 90 6.93 -41.33 -5.52
N SER A 91 7.96 -41.93 -4.93
CA SER A 91 8.57 -41.43 -3.68
C SER A 91 9.26 -40.07 -3.91
N GLN A 92 9.96 -39.91 -5.02
CA GLN A 92 10.58 -38.63 -5.41
C GLN A 92 9.53 -37.54 -5.61
N LEU A 93 8.43 -37.87 -6.31
CA LEU A 93 7.35 -36.91 -6.52
C LEU A 93 6.70 -36.47 -5.21
N GLN A 94 6.44 -37.39 -4.28
CA GLN A 94 5.90 -37.04 -2.96
C GLN A 94 6.87 -36.16 -2.17
N GLN A 95 8.16 -36.48 -2.18
CA GLN A 95 9.17 -35.67 -1.50
C GLN A 95 9.25 -34.25 -2.07
N GLU A 96 9.24 -34.13 -3.40
CA GLU A 96 9.25 -32.83 -4.08
C GLU A 96 7.96 -32.04 -3.81
N GLU A 97 6.81 -32.71 -3.78
CA GLU A 97 5.51 -32.10 -3.46
C GLU A 97 5.48 -31.58 -2.01
N GLU A 98 6.00 -32.34 -1.05
CA GLU A 98 6.15 -31.90 0.34
C GLU A 98 7.10 -30.71 0.46
N TYR A 99 8.24 -30.74 -0.23
CA TYR A 99 9.19 -29.63 -0.27
C TYR A 99 8.54 -28.37 -0.86
N HIS A 100 7.90 -28.49 -2.01
CA HIS A 100 7.17 -27.38 -2.64
C HIS A 100 6.04 -26.85 -1.74
N SER A 101 5.30 -27.73 -1.08
CA SER A 101 4.25 -27.33 -0.13
C SER A 101 4.82 -26.55 1.04
N SER A 102 5.99 -26.96 1.57
CA SER A 102 6.71 -26.26 2.64
C SER A 102 7.23 -24.89 2.19
N GLU A 103 7.84 -24.80 1.01
CA GLU A 103 8.30 -23.52 0.44
C GLU A 103 7.12 -22.58 0.18
N GLN A 104 6.02 -23.09 -0.36
CA GLN A 104 4.81 -22.30 -0.61
C GLN A 104 4.20 -21.79 0.71
N GLU A 105 4.24 -22.60 1.77
CA GLU A 105 3.80 -22.18 3.10
C GLU A 105 4.72 -21.10 3.70
N ARG A 106 6.04 -21.22 3.52
CA ARG A 106 6.99 -20.18 3.91
C ARG A 106 6.68 -18.86 3.21
N MET A 107 6.43 -18.91 1.90
CA MET A 107 6.05 -17.72 1.13
C MET A 107 4.71 -17.13 1.59
N ARG A 108 3.70 -17.96 1.87
CA ARG A 108 2.42 -17.50 2.43
C ARG A 108 2.60 -16.78 3.77
N ASN A 109 3.44 -17.32 4.64
CA ASN A 109 3.75 -16.70 5.92
C ASN A 109 4.51 -15.39 5.76
N GLU A 110 5.49 -15.31 4.86
CA GLU A 110 6.22 -14.08 4.56
C GLU A 110 5.29 -12.98 4.00
N ILE A 111 4.42 -13.33 3.05
CA ILE A 111 3.41 -12.41 2.51
C ILE A 111 2.49 -11.91 3.64
N SER A 112 2.08 -12.79 4.55
CA SER A 112 1.21 -12.43 5.67
C SER A 112 1.90 -11.46 6.63
N ASN A 113 3.15 -11.74 7.01
CA ASN A 113 3.97 -10.86 7.85
C ASN A 113 4.20 -9.49 7.20
N LEU A 114 4.54 -9.44 5.91
CA LEU A 114 4.74 -8.20 5.18
C LEU A 114 3.44 -7.39 5.07
N THR A 115 2.30 -8.07 4.90
CA THR A 115 0.98 -7.42 4.86
C THR A 115 0.62 -6.80 6.21
N GLU A 116 0.88 -7.52 7.31
CA GLU A 116 0.68 -6.99 8.67
C GLU A 116 1.60 -5.80 8.96
N GLU A 117 2.88 -5.89 8.61
CA GLU A 117 3.85 -4.80 8.78
C GLU A 117 3.43 -3.55 7.99
N LEU A 118 2.96 -3.74 6.75
CA LEU A 118 2.44 -2.65 5.92
C LEU A 118 1.25 -1.96 6.59
N HIS A 119 0.27 -2.73 7.07
CA HIS A 119 -0.89 -2.17 7.76
C HIS A 119 -0.49 -1.39 9.02
N GLN A 120 0.46 -1.91 9.80
CA GLN A 120 0.97 -1.22 10.98
C GLN A 120 1.68 0.10 10.63
N LYS A 121 2.41 0.13 9.51
CA LYS A 121 3.03 1.36 8.99
C LYS A 121 1.97 2.38 8.56
N GLU A 122 0.90 1.96 7.88
CA GLU A 122 -0.22 2.84 7.51
C GLU A 122 -0.86 3.50 8.73
N ILE A 123 -1.14 2.72 9.79
CA ILE A 123 -1.67 3.24 11.06
C ILE A 123 -0.70 4.26 11.68
N THR A 124 0.59 3.95 11.66
CA THR A 124 1.64 4.82 12.21
C THR A 124 1.72 6.14 11.44
N ILE A 125 1.72 6.08 10.11
CA ILE A 125 1.72 7.25 9.23
C ILE A 125 0.48 8.11 9.51
N ALA A 126 -0.72 7.51 9.53
CA ALA A 126 -1.96 8.24 9.81
C ALA A 126 -1.91 8.96 11.18
N THR A 127 -1.33 8.30 12.19
CA THR A 127 -1.16 8.88 13.53
C THR A 127 -0.18 10.05 13.54
N VAL A 128 0.98 9.89 12.89
CA VAL A 128 1.99 10.95 12.78
C VAL A 128 1.46 12.13 11.98
N MET A 129 0.77 11.88 10.86
CA MET A 129 0.12 12.92 10.06
C MET A 129 -0.90 13.71 10.86
N LYS A 130 -1.75 13.04 11.65
CA LYS A 130 -2.70 13.71 12.53
C LYS A 130 -2.00 14.61 13.56
N LYS A 131 -0.90 14.14 14.16
CA LYS A 131 -0.09 14.94 15.08
C LYS A 131 0.57 16.13 14.39
N ALA A 132 1.13 15.93 13.20
CA ALA A 132 1.75 16.99 12.40
C ALA A 132 0.74 18.10 12.06
N ALA A 133 -0.46 17.74 11.59
CA ALA A 133 -1.52 18.70 11.28
C ALA A 133 -1.97 19.52 12.51
N LEU A 134 -2.01 18.90 13.70
CA LEU A 134 -2.31 19.62 14.94
C LEU A 134 -1.21 20.63 15.30
N LEU A 135 0.06 20.22 15.19
CA LEU A 135 1.21 21.09 15.45
C LEU A 135 1.28 22.25 14.43
N GLU A 136 1.03 21.99 13.15
CA GLU A 136 0.94 23.03 12.12
C GLU A 136 -0.12 24.08 12.45
N ARG A 137 -1.31 23.64 12.88
CA ARG A 137 -2.38 24.55 13.29
C ARG A 137 -1.98 25.37 14.53
N GLN A 138 -1.32 24.75 15.50
CA GLN A 138 -0.83 25.43 16.70
C GLN A 138 0.19 26.50 16.34
N LEU A 139 1.21 26.17 15.54
CA LEU A 139 2.24 27.10 15.08
C LEU A 139 1.64 28.26 14.30
N LYS A 140 0.65 28.01 13.44
CA LYS A 140 -0.04 29.06 12.69
C LYS A 140 -0.75 30.06 13.59
N MET A 141 -1.45 29.60 14.62
CA MET A 141 -2.10 30.48 15.59
C MET A 141 -1.07 31.27 16.41
N GLU A 142 0.03 30.63 16.82
CA GLU A 142 1.09 31.27 17.60
C GLU A 142 1.81 32.37 16.79
N LEU A 143 2.06 32.12 15.49
CA LEU A 143 2.56 33.13 14.55
C LEU A 143 1.59 34.31 14.42
N GLU A 144 0.30 34.05 14.22
CA GLU A 144 -0.72 35.11 14.11
C GLU A 144 -0.78 35.98 15.38
N ILE A 145 -0.68 35.37 16.56
CA ILE A 145 -0.61 36.09 17.83
C ILE A 145 0.65 36.95 17.91
N LYS A 146 1.81 36.43 17.51
CA LYS A 146 3.07 37.19 17.48
C LYS A 146 3.02 38.36 16.50
N GLU A 147 2.44 38.17 15.32
CA GLU A 147 2.22 39.25 14.34
C GLU A 147 1.32 40.36 14.92
N LYS A 148 0.22 40.00 15.59
CA LYS A 148 -0.66 40.95 16.27
C LYS A 148 0.05 41.70 17.40
N MET A 149 0.91 41.04 18.17
CA MET A 149 1.71 41.69 19.22
C MET A 149 2.75 42.64 18.62
N LEU A 150 3.43 42.24 17.54
CA LEU A 150 4.40 43.07 16.85
C LEU A 150 3.75 44.36 16.31
N ALA A 151 2.56 44.26 15.70
CA ALA A 151 1.81 45.42 15.24
C ALA A 151 1.44 46.37 16.40
N LYS A 152 1.02 45.84 17.56
CA LYS A 152 0.76 46.65 18.76
C LYS A 152 2.02 47.35 19.27
N GLN A 153 3.16 46.65 19.28
CA GLN A 153 4.44 47.22 19.69
C GLN A 153 4.85 48.38 18.76
N GLN A 154 4.74 48.21 17.44
CA GLN A 154 5.06 49.27 16.47
C GLN A 154 4.22 50.54 16.69
N VAL A 155 2.92 50.38 16.94
CA VAL A 155 2.03 51.52 17.26
C VAL A 155 2.45 52.20 18.57
N SER A 156 2.78 51.42 19.61
CA SER A 156 3.30 51.95 20.88
C SER A 156 4.58 52.75 20.67
N ASP A 157 5.53 52.23 19.90
CA ASP A 157 6.80 52.89 19.60
C ASP A 157 6.61 54.22 18.86
N VAL A 158 5.69 54.27 17.88
CA VAL A 158 5.34 55.52 17.18
C VAL A 158 4.74 56.54 18.14
N ARG A 159 3.81 56.14 19.01
CA ARG A 159 3.22 57.03 20.03
C ARG A 159 4.28 57.53 21.01
N TYR A 160 5.17 56.65 21.48
CA TYR A 160 6.27 57.03 22.36
C TYR A 160 7.19 58.05 21.69
N LYS A 161 7.58 57.85 20.43
CA LYS A 161 8.38 58.81 19.67
C LYS A 161 7.66 60.16 19.53
N ALA A 162 6.37 60.17 19.24
CA ALA A 162 5.57 61.40 19.14
C ALA A 162 5.53 62.17 20.47
N VAL A 163 5.20 61.49 21.57
CA VAL A 163 5.18 62.07 22.92
C VAL A 163 6.57 62.56 23.33
N LYS A 164 7.64 61.85 22.95
CA LYS A 164 9.01 62.29 23.19
C LYS A 164 9.32 63.57 22.44
N THR A 165 8.95 63.67 21.15
CA THR A 165 9.14 64.89 20.36
C THR A 165 8.35 66.07 20.91
N GLU A 166 7.11 65.85 21.35
CA GLU A 166 6.29 66.86 22.00
C GLU A 166 6.91 67.33 23.32
N ASN A 167 7.34 66.40 24.19
CA ASN A 167 8.02 66.75 25.43
C ASN A 167 9.32 67.52 25.18
N THR A 168 10.10 67.18 24.15
CA THR A 168 11.28 67.98 23.80
C THR A 168 10.92 69.36 23.31
N HIS A 169 9.83 69.51 22.55
CA HIS A 169 9.33 70.81 22.09
C HIS A 169 8.84 71.66 23.26
N LEU A 170 8.01 71.10 24.14
CA LEU A 170 7.53 71.75 25.37
C LEU A 170 8.70 72.14 26.27
N LYS A 171 9.68 71.26 26.48
CA LYS A 171 10.92 71.59 27.22
C LYS A 171 11.67 72.75 26.58
N GLY A 172 11.76 72.79 25.24
CA GLY A 172 12.35 73.91 24.50
C GLY A 172 11.57 75.22 24.67
N MET A 173 10.24 75.19 24.62
CA MET A 173 9.36 76.36 24.83
C MET A 173 9.41 76.85 26.28
N MET A 174 9.58 75.94 27.24
CA MET A 174 9.82 76.29 28.63
C MET A 174 11.21 76.88 28.86
N GLY A 175 12.15 76.81 27.91
CA GLY A 175 13.52 77.33 28.08
C GLY A 175 14.26 76.75 29.30
N ASP A 176 15.40 77.34 29.67
CA ASP A 176 16.10 77.07 30.95
C ASP A 176 15.36 77.72 32.13
N LEU A 177 14.03 77.63 32.16
CA LEU A 177 13.25 78.06 33.31
C LEU A 177 13.53 77.07 34.45
N ASP A 178 14.37 77.51 35.39
CA ASP A 178 14.52 76.92 36.71
C ASP A 178 13.11 76.62 37.28
N PRO A 179 12.76 75.35 37.58
CA PRO A 179 11.45 74.97 38.10
C PRO A 179 11.00 75.80 39.30
N GLY A 180 11.95 76.38 40.06
CA GLY A 180 11.69 77.30 41.16
C GLY A 180 11.06 78.64 40.75
N ARG A 181 11.27 79.14 39.52
CA ARG A 181 10.73 80.44 39.07
C ARG A 181 9.31 80.36 38.51
N TYR A 182 8.82 79.19 38.11
CA TYR A 182 7.47 79.04 37.55
C TYR A 182 6.35 79.26 38.58
N MET A 183 6.63 78.93 39.85
CA MET A 183 5.75 79.30 40.99
C MET A 183 5.90 80.77 41.39
N SER A 184 6.87 81.48 40.82
CA SER A 184 7.22 82.89 41.04
C SER A 184 7.03 83.71 39.76
N MET A 185 6.08 83.35 38.89
CA MET A 185 5.52 84.35 37.99
C MET A 185 4.83 85.40 38.86
N ASP A 186 5.11 86.68 38.61
CA ASP A 186 4.51 87.82 39.31
C ASP A 186 2.99 87.86 39.09
N PHE A 187 2.26 86.98 39.78
CA PHE A 187 0.81 87.06 39.92
C PHE A 187 0.44 88.42 40.50
N THR A 188 1.30 89.00 41.34
CA THR A 188 1.12 90.29 42.00
C THR A 188 0.68 91.39 41.03
N ASN A 189 1.29 91.55 39.85
CA ASN A 189 0.92 92.66 38.96
C ASN A 189 -0.47 92.48 38.32
N ARG A 190 -0.79 91.27 37.85
CA ARG A 190 -2.13 90.96 37.31
C ARG A 190 -3.19 90.92 38.40
N GLU A 191 -2.85 90.39 39.57
CA GLU A 191 -3.69 90.30 40.76
C GLU A 191 -4.01 91.69 41.32
N HIS A 192 -3.03 92.60 41.35
CA HIS A 192 -3.21 93.99 41.79
C HIS A 192 -4.04 94.79 40.78
N SER A 193 -3.85 94.58 39.47
CA SER A 193 -4.71 95.16 38.44
C SER A 193 -6.16 94.66 38.54
N ARG A 194 -6.34 93.36 38.79
CA ARG A 194 -7.67 92.76 39.06
C ARG A 194 -8.28 93.32 40.34
N HIS A 195 -7.54 93.38 41.45
CA HIS A 195 -8.01 93.95 42.71
C HIS A 195 -8.40 95.42 42.57
N THR A 196 -7.61 96.23 41.87
CA THR A 196 -7.92 97.64 41.65
C THR A 196 -9.19 97.80 40.82
N SER A 197 -9.38 96.96 39.80
CA SER A 197 -10.59 96.96 38.97
C SER A 197 -11.82 96.51 39.75
N ILE A 198 -11.69 95.46 40.55
CA ILE A 198 -12.76 94.95 41.42
C ILE A 198 -13.19 96.03 42.42
N ASN A 199 -12.24 96.66 43.11
CA ASN A 199 -12.54 97.68 44.13
C ASN A 199 -13.20 98.94 43.51
N LYS A 200 -12.80 99.34 42.30
CA LYS A 200 -13.49 100.41 41.54
C LYS A 200 -14.94 100.05 41.21
N LEU A 201 -15.18 98.82 40.77
CA LEU A 201 -16.52 98.33 40.47
C LEU A 201 -17.37 98.20 41.73
N GLU A 202 -16.80 97.76 42.86
CA GLU A 202 -17.48 97.70 44.14
C GLU A 202 -17.92 99.08 44.62
N TYR A 203 -17.04 100.09 44.54
CA TYR A 203 -17.39 101.47 44.89
C TYR A 203 -18.50 102.03 44.00
N GLU A 204 -18.43 101.77 42.69
CA GLU A 204 -19.51 102.15 41.78
C GLU A 204 -20.81 101.39 42.08
N ASN A 205 -20.74 100.11 42.38
CA ASN A 205 -21.91 99.29 42.72
C ASN A 205 -22.59 99.82 43.99
N GLU A 206 -21.81 100.16 45.03
CA GLU A 206 -22.35 100.71 46.27
C GLU A 206 -22.95 102.10 46.05
N ARG A 207 -22.33 102.92 45.20
CA ARG A 207 -22.90 104.21 44.77
C ARG A 207 -24.22 104.02 44.02
N LEU A 208 -24.26 103.11 43.06
CA LEU A 208 -25.48 102.77 42.30
C LEU A 208 -26.56 102.18 43.21
N ARG A 209 -26.21 101.36 44.20
CA ARG A 209 -27.13 100.85 45.22
C ARG A 209 -27.67 101.97 46.10
N SER A 210 -26.82 102.91 46.51
CA SER A 210 -27.24 104.12 47.23
C SER A 210 -28.18 104.97 46.39
N ASP A 211 -27.88 105.17 45.10
CA ASP A 211 -28.71 105.93 44.19
C ASP A 211 -30.03 105.21 43.86
N LEU A 212 -30.02 103.88 43.72
CA LEU A 212 -31.22 103.05 43.64
C LEU A 212 -32.05 103.15 44.91
N ALA A 213 -31.45 103.09 46.09
CA ALA A 213 -32.16 103.26 47.36
C ALA A 213 -32.77 104.66 47.48
N LYS A 214 -32.06 105.71 47.06
CA LYS A 214 -32.58 107.08 46.97
C LYS A 214 -33.75 107.17 45.97
N LEU A 215 -33.64 106.56 44.80
CA LEU A 215 -34.73 106.48 43.81
C LEU A 215 -35.95 105.72 44.37
N HIS A 216 -35.71 104.65 45.13
CA HIS A 216 -36.76 103.89 45.80
C HIS A 216 -37.47 104.69 46.91
N VAL A 217 -36.76 105.61 47.57
CA VAL A 217 -37.30 106.51 48.62
C VAL A 217 -37.97 107.76 48.03
N ASN A 218 -37.54 108.25 46.85
CA ASN A 218 -38.08 109.47 46.23
C ASN A 218 -39.24 109.26 45.23
N GLY A 219 -39.73 108.03 45.04
CA GLY A 219 -40.99 107.76 44.32
C GLY A 219 -40.93 106.54 43.40
N GLN A 220 -41.59 105.44 43.79
CA GLN A 220 -41.84 104.27 42.95
C GLN A 220 -42.90 104.55 41.87
N SER A 221 -42.58 104.32 40.59
CA SER A 221 -43.41 103.50 39.69
C SER A 221 -42.74 103.32 38.32
N ALA A 222 -42.27 102.11 38.02
CA ALA A 222 -42.43 101.41 36.74
C ALA A 222 -41.60 100.12 36.81
N TRP A 223 -42.21 98.98 36.48
CA TRP A 223 -41.65 97.60 36.46
C TRP A 223 -41.78 96.79 37.75
N THR A 224 -43.01 96.62 38.22
CA THR A 224 -43.49 95.28 38.61
C THR A 224 -43.68 94.46 37.33
N ASN A 225 -42.85 93.45 37.09
CA ASN A 225 -43.19 92.13 36.52
C ASN A 225 -41.92 91.38 36.05
N GLN A 226 -41.97 90.05 36.25
CA GLN A 226 -41.11 89.01 35.66
C GLN A 226 -39.91 88.52 36.47
N ASN A 227 -40.21 87.92 37.63
CA ASN A 227 -39.36 86.90 38.24
C ASN A 227 -39.85 85.51 37.77
N THR A 228 -39.47 85.11 36.55
CA THR A 228 -39.83 83.79 35.97
C THR A 228 -38.87 83.40 34.83
N TYR A 229 -37.55 83.36 35.08
CA TYR A 229 -36.60 82.84 34.07
C TYR A 229 -35.34 82.13 34.61
N GLU A 230 -35.07 82.10 35.91
CA GLU A 230 -33.85 81.45 36.42
C GLU A 230 -34.00 79.95 36.77
N GLU A 231 -35.15 79.32 36.52
CA GLU A 231 -35.41 77.92 36.92
C GLU A 231 -35.24 76.89 35.78
N THR A 232 -34.76 77.28 34.60
CA THR A 232 -34.58 76.35 33.46
C THR A 232 -33.11 75.96 33.22
N GLY A 233 -32.14 76.69 33.79
CA GLY A 233 -30.70 76.44 33.57
C GLY A 233 -30.09 75.33 34.45
N SER A 234 -30.67 75.09 35.64
CA SER A 234 -30.06 74.23 36.67
C SER A 234 -30.27 72.73 36.43
N TYR A 235 -31.25 72.32 35.63
CA TYR A 235 -31.52 70.90 35.33
C TYR A 235 -30.68 70.34 34.16
N ALA A 236 -30.13 71.18 33.29
CA ALA A 236 -29.36 70.72 32.13
C ALA A 236 -27.95 70.22 32.49
N TYR A 237 -27.34 70.74 33.56
CA TYR A 237 -26.01 70.32 34.03
C TYR A 237 -26.02 69.07 34.91
N GLN A 238 -27.18 68.65 35.42
CA GLN A 238 -27.29 67.46 36.28
C GLN A 238 -27.48 66.16 35.48
N SER A 239 -27.99 66.24 34.24
CA SER A 239 -28.26 65.06 33.39
C SER A 239 -27.04 64.47 32.67
N GLN A 240 -25.91 65.18 32.58
CA GLN A 240 -24.71 64.68 31.87
C GLN A 240 -23.74 63.84 32.73
N MET A 241 -23.94 63.76 34.05
CA MET A 241 -23.05 63.00 34.94
C MET A 241 -23.56 61.59 35.30
N LYS A 242 -24.61 61.09 34.63
CA LYS A 242 -25.28 59.81 34.95
C LYS A 242 -25.49 58.83 33.78
N MET A 243 -24.74 58.95 32.69
CA MET A 243 -24.66 57.88 31.67
C MET A 243 -23.19 57.54 31.40
N GLU A 244 -22.60 56.63 32.17
CA GLU A 244 -21.58 55.68 31.68
C GLU A 244 -21.26 54.69 32.79
N LYS A 245 -22.24 53.86 33.18
CA LYS A 245 -22.02 52.62 33.92
C LYS A 245 -23.28 51.77 33.84
N ASN A 246 -23.09 50.59 33.27
CA ASN A 246 -24.03 49.47 33.12
C ASN A 246 -24.95 49.59 31.89
N ASP A 247 -24.79 48.66 30.96
CA ASP A 247 -25.85 47.67 30.74
C ASP A 247 -25.29 46.39 30.12
N ASP A 248 -25.30 45.37 30.98
CA ASP A 248 -25.12 43.97 30.67
C ASP A 248 -26.52 43.36 30.87
N ARG A 249 -27.05 42.68 29.84
CA ARG A 249 -28.28 41.83 29.83
C ARG A 249 -29.61 42.61 29.85
N LEU A 250 -30.63 42.33 29.03
CA LEU A 250 -31.28 41.05 28.74
C LEU A 250 -32.40 41.30 27.71
N SER A 251 -32.66 40.41 26.74
CA SER A 251 -34.05 40.00 26.41
C SER A 251 -34.14 38.76 25.52
N GLN A 252 -34.79 37.74 26.09
CA GLN A 252 -35.63 36.69 25.48
C GLN A 252 -36.63 37.25 24.44
N ASP A 253 -37.23 36.54 23.48
CA ASP A 253 -37.53 35.10 23.24
C ASP A 253 -37.75 34.87 21.72
N CYS A 254 -37.53 33.64 21.23
CA CYS A 254 -38.45 32.83 20.40
C CYS A 254 -37.73 31.65 19.70
N GLU A 255 -37.91 30.45 20.26
CA GLU A 255 -37.81 29.13 19.61
C GLU A 255 -39.09 28.87 18.76
N PRO A 256 -39.17 27.91 17.79
CA PRO A 256 -38.76 26.51 17.98
C PRO A 256 -38.18 25.72 16.78
N ASN A 257 -37.31 24.74 17.07
CA ASN A 257 -37.48 23.29 16.78
C ASN A 257 -36.16 22.53 16.55
N GLY A 258 -36.00 21.37 17.20
CA GLY A 258 -35.36 20.20 16.55
C GLY A 258 -34.18 19.49 17.22
N SER A 259 -34.41 18.86 18.38
CA SER A 259 -33.88 17.53 18.82
C SER A 259 -32.38 17.21 19.00
N ALA A 260 -32.13 16.59 20.16
CA ALA A 260 -31.21 15.47 20.48
C ALA A 260 -29.84 15.76 21.15
N MET A 261 -29.78 15.44 22.45
CA MET A 261 -28.63 15.21 23.34
C MET A 261 -27.96 13.82 23.03
N PRO A 262 -26.80 13.40 23.63
CA PRO A 262 -26.10 14.03 24.75
C PRO A 262 -24.56 14.10 24.72
N SER A 263 -24.06 14.90 25.66
CA SER A 263 -22.67 15.10 26.09
C SER A 263 -22.20 14.08 27.13
N LEU A 264 -20.87 13.88 27.23
CA LEU A 264 -20.15 13.34 28.40
C LEU A 264 -18.84 14.13 28.65
N PRO A 265 -18.29 14.12 29.88
CA PRO A 265 -17.50 15.21 30.44
C PRO A 265 -15.98 15.08 30.20
N SER A 266 -15.31 16.23 30.09
CA SER A 266 -13.84 16.30 30.09
C SER A 266 -13.32 16.38 31.53
N LEU A 267 -12.54 15.38 31.90
CA LEU A 267 -11.85 15.18 33.16
C LEU A 267 -10.61 16.10 33.26
N THR A 268 -10.49 16.79 34.39
CA THR A 268 -9.37 17.62 34.83
C THR A 268 -8.09 16.82 34.99
N PHE A 269 -6.98 17.29 34.40
CA PHE A 269 -5.63 16.84 34.75
C PHE A 269 -4.75 18.04 35.10
N GLN A 270 -4.19 18.00 36.31
CA GLN A 270 -3.28 18.97 36.86
C GLN A 270 -1.91 18.94 36.16
N THR A 271 -1.41 20.11 35.78
CA THR A 271 -0.03 20.31 35.36
C THR A 271 0.81 20.71 36.58
N LYS A 272 1.78 19.86 36.92
CA LYS A 272 2.80 20.12 37.94
C LYS A 272 3.94 20.89 37.28
N GLU A 273 4.18 22.10 37.75
CA GLU A 273 5.29 22.97 37.35
C GLU A 273 6.65 22.37 37.75
N MET A 274 7.64 22.50 36.87
CA MET A 274 9.05 22.51 37.23
C MET A 274 9.69 23.75 36.59
N ILE A 275 10.16 24.63 37.47
CA ILE A 275 10.90 25.87 37.21
C ILE A 275 12.39 25.55 37.10
N SER A 276 13.11 26.19 36.18
CA SER A 276 14.56 26.50 36.31
C SER A 276 15.03 27.52 35.24
N PRO A 277 16.18 28.21 35.40
CA PRO A 277 16.17 29.65 35.63
C PRO A 277 16.99 30.48 34.61
N LEU A 278 16.78 31.80 34.72
CA LEU A 278 17.38 32.97 34.07
C LEU A 278 18.93 33.00 33.99
N VAL A 279 19.47 33.61 32.90
CA VAL A 279 20.50 34.71 32.84
C VAL A 279 21.49 34.60 31.65
N SER A 280 21.67 35.75 30.95
CA SER A 280 22.81 36.23 30.11
C SER A 280 23.13 35.54 28.78
N ASP A 281 23.64 36.21 27.74
CA ASP A 281 24.00 37.62 27.51
C ASP A 281 23.94 37.87 25.99
N ASP A 282 23.96 39.16 25.64
CA ASP A 282 23.96 39.74 24.30
C ASP A 282 25.28 39.44 23.56
N GLU A 283 25.25 38.68 22.44
CA GLU A 283 26.32 38.72 21.44
C GLU A 283 25.76 38.66 20.00
N VAL A 284 26.21 39.64 19.21
CA VAL A 284 25.86 39.90 17.83
C VAL A 284 26.47 38.84 16.90
N PHE A 285 25.64 37.86 16.53
CA PHE A 285 25.63 37.07 15.28
C PHE A 285 25.76 37.82 13.93
N PRO A 286 26.88 37.83 13.16
CA PRO A 286 26.83 38.21 11.76
C PRO A 286 26.08 37.14 10.96
N LEU A 287 24.94 37.52 10.37
CA LEU A 287 24.21 36.69 9.42
C LEU A 287 25.05 36.49 8.15
N SER A 288 25.68 35.32 8.02
CA SER A 288 26.06 34.75 6.73
C SER A 288 25.15 33.56 6.44
N PRO A 289 24.62 33.39 5.21
CA PRO A 289 23.82 32.24 4.85
C PRO A 289 24.65 30.96 5.05
N PRO A 290 24.10 29.89 5.64
CA PRO A 290 24.77 28.60 5.61
C PRO A 290 24.84 28.14 4.15
N ASP A 291 26.05 27.82 3.67
CA ASP A 291 26.24 27.08 2.44
C ASP A 291 25.38 25.81 2.51
N ILE A 292 24.34 25.77 1.67
CA ILE A 292 23.40 24.65 1.55
C ILE A 292 24.09 23.45 0.89
N SER A 293 24.96 22.78 1.63
CA SER A 293 25.25 21.37 1.41
C SER A 293 24.88 20.60 2.67
N PHE A 294 23.58 20.37 2.87
CA PHE A 294 23.16 19.34 3.81
C PHE A 294 23.68 18.00 3.25
N PRO A 295 24.50 17.24 4.00
CA PRO A 295 24.80 15.87 3.62
C PRO A 295 23.47 15.17 3.42
N ALA A 296 23.29 14.51 2.27
CA ALA A 296 22.12 13.67 2.05
C ALA A 296 21.95 12.80 3.31
N SER A 297 20.73 12.75 3.86
CA SER A 297 20.47 11.96 5.07
C SER A 297 21.07 10.55 4.92
N LEU A 298 21.59 9.96 5.99
CA LEU A 298 22.24 8.62 5.95
C LEU A 298 21.39 7.59 5.17
N ALA A 299 20.07 7.69 5.28
CA ALA A 299 19.10 6.89 4.53
C ALA A 299 19.12 7.16 3.02
N ALA A 300 19.17 8.42 2.60
CA ALA A 300 19.29 8.79 1.18
C ALA A 300 20.63 8.35 0.58
N GLN A 301 21.73 8.43 1.34
CA GLN A 301 23.03 7.92 0.90
C GLN A 301 23.02 6.40 0.71
N HIS A 302 22.43 5.66 1.65
CA HIS A 302 22.28 4.21 1.54
C HIS A 302 21.40 3.82 0.34
N PHE A 303 20.29 4.54 0.12
CA PHE A 303 19.41 4.31 -1.02
C PHE A 303 20.16 4.49 -2.35
N LEU A 304 20.95 5.55 -2.50
CA LEU A 304 21.74 5.81 -3.70
C LEU A 304 22.76 4.71 -3.97
N LEU A 305 23.46 4.23 -2.94
CA LEU A 305 24.43 3.13 -3.07
C LEU A 305 23.77 1.81 -3.48
N GLU A 306 22.60 1.50 -2.91
CA GLU A 306 21.86 0.30 -3.29
C GLU A 306 21.30 0.41 -4.71
N GLU A 307 20.85 1.60 -5.14
CA GLU A 307 20.41 1.83 -6.52
C GLU A 307 21.57 1.69 -7.51
N GLU A 308 22.75 2.21 -7.18
CA GLU A 308 23.96 2.03 -7.99
C GLU A 308 24.35 0.55 -8.12
N LYS A 309 24.19 -0.22 -7.04
CA LYS A 309 24.40 -1.68 -7.06
C LYS A 309 23.39 -2.40 -7.94
N ARG A 310 22.10 -2.08 -7.83
CA ARG A 310 21.04 -2.63 -8.71
C ARG A 310 21.31 -2.31 -10.17
N ALA A 311 21.75 -1.10 -10.48
CA ALA A 311 22.09 -0.69 -11.85
C ALA A 311 23.22 -1.56 -12.42
N LYS A 312 24.28 -1.82 -11.64
CA LYS A 312 25.40 -2.67 -12.06
C LYS A 312 24.99 -4.14 -12.24
N GLU A 313 24.11 -4.65 -11.38
CA GLU A 313 23.57 -6.02 -11.52
C GLU A 313 22.72 -6.16 -12.78
N LEU A 314 21.87 -5.17 -13.07
CA LEU A 314 21.08 -5.13 -14.30
C LEU A 314 21.97 -5.05 -15.55
N GLU A 315 23.00 -4.21 -15.52
CA GLU A 315 23.98 -4.11 -16.60
C GLU A 315 24.66 -5.46 -16.87
N LYS A 316 25.09 -6.15 -15.80
CA LYS A 316 25.71 -7.49 -15.92
C LYS A 316 24.74 -8.52 -16.50
N LEU A 317 23.47 -8.48 -16.09
CA LEU A 317 22.44 -9.37 -16.61
C LEU A 317 22.19 -9.12 -18.10
N LEU A 318 22.09 -7.86 -18.50
CA LEU A 318 21.92 -7.47 -19.90
C LEU A 318 23.11 -7.91 -20.76
N ASN A 319 24.34 -7.69 -20.29
CA ASN A 319 25.54 -8.14 -20.99
C ASN A 319 25.57 -9.67 -21.15
N THR A 320 25.22 -10.41 -20.09
CA THR A 320 25.13 -11.88 -20.16
C THR A 320 24.11 -12.34 -21.20
N HIS A 321 22.96 -11.67 -21.27
CA HIS A 321 21.92 -12.01 -22.24
C HIS A 321 22.34 -11.65 -23.68
N ILE A 322 23.02 -10.52 -23.87
CA ILE A 322 23.60 -10.14 -25.18
C ILE A 322 24.60 -11.20 -25.64
N ASP A 323 25.50 -11.65 -24.77
CA ASP A 323 26.47 -12.70 -25.09
C ASP A 323 25.80 -14.02 -25.46
N GLU A 324 24.72 -14.39 -24.75
CA GLU A 324 23.95 -15.58 -25.08
C GLU A 324 23.26 -15.48 -26.44
N LEU A 325 22.66 -14.33 -26.75
CA LEU A 325 22.05 -14.07 -28.05
C LEU A 325 23.07 -14.12 -29.18
N GLN A 326 24.26 -13.55 -28.97
CA GLN A 326 25.37 -13.62 -29.93
C GLN A 326 25.80 -15.07 -30.14
N ARG A 327 26.02 -15.84 -29.07
CA ARG A 327 26.35 -17.28 -29.17
C ARG A 327 25.29 -18.08 -29.92
N HIS A 328 24.01 -17.85 -29.63
CA HIS A 328 22.92 -18.55 -30.31
C HIS A 328 22.86 -18.19 -31.80
N THR A 329 23.08 -16.91 -32.12
CA THR A 329 23.15 -16.42 -33.50
C THR A 329 24.31 -17.05 -34.26
N GLU A 330 25.51 -17.05 -33.68
CA GLU A 330 26.70 -17.69 -34.26
C GLU A 330 26.52 -19.20 -34.43
N PHE A 331 25.97 -19.88 -33.43
CA PHE A 331 25.65 -21.31 -33.50
C PHE A 331 24.72 -21.61 -34.67
N THR A 332 23.65 -20.82 -34.81
CA THR A 332 22.67 -20.96 -35.89
C THR A 332 23.33 -20.71 -37.24
N LEU A 333 24.08 -19.61 -37.39
CA LEU A 333 24.77 -19.28 -38.63
C LEU A 333 25.77 -20.37 -39.04
N ASN A 334 26.55 -20.90 -38.08
CA ASN A 334 27.50 -21.97 -38.33
C ASN A 334 26.80 -23.28 -38.73
N LYS A 335 25.66 -23.62 -38.10
CA LYS A 335 24.85 -24.78 -38.47
C LYS A 335 24.43 -24.73 -39.94
N TYR A 336 23.89 -23.60 -40.40
CA TYR A 336 23.45 -23.47 -41.79
C TYR A 336 24.62 -23.30 -42.77
N THR A 337 25.73 -22.70 -42.35
CA THR A 337 26.94 -22.58 -43.19
C THR A 337 27.61 -23.94 -43.40
N LYS A 338 27.71 -24.78 -42.37
CA LYS A 338 28.19 -26.17 -42.47
C LYS A 338 27.27 -27.03 -43.35
N ILE A 339 25.95 -26.89 -43.20
CA ILE A 339 24.98 -27.58 -44.07
C ILE A 339 25.14 -27.15 -45.53
N LYS A 340 25.43 -25.86 -45.79
CA LYS A 340 25.67 -25.35 -47.14
C LYS A 340 26.99 -25.87 -47.75
N GLN A 341 28.05 -26.00 -46.97
CA GLN A 341 29.33 -26.58 -47.43
C GLN A 341 29.21 -28.09 -47.72
N ASN A 342 28.49 -28.84 -46.88
CA ASN A 342 28.27 -30.28 -47.08
C ASN A 342 27.35 -30.62 -48.27
N ARG A 343 26.66 -29.62 -48.85
CA ARG A 343 25.80 -29.79 -50.05
C ARG A 343 26.54 -29.53 -51.37
N HIS A 344 27.80 -29.09 -51.30
CA HIS A 344 28.66 -28.77 -52.46
C HIS A 344 29.80 -29.77 -52.67
N ILE A 345 29.77 -30.90 -51.95
CA ILE A 345 30.55 -32.12 -52.20
C ILE A 345 29.56 -33.17 -52.70
#